data_AF-S2ITK3-F1
#
_entry.id   AF-S2ITK3-F1
#
_cell.length_a   1.000
_cell.length_b   1.000
_cell.length_c   1.000
_cell.angle_alpha   90.00
_cell.angle_beta   90.00
_cell.angle_gamma   90.00
#
_symmetry.space_group_name_H-M   'P 1'
#
loop_
_entity.id
_entity.type
_entity.pdbx_description
1 polymer ?
#
loop_
_entity_poly.entity_id
_entity_poly.type
_entity_poly.pdbx_seq_one_letter_code
_entity_poly.pdbx_strand_id
1 'polypeptide(L)'
;MGDFNYQYKDRRLDGTLVGAPTEWTDLLDDYYIDVFGDDKQMTWHSGRASAILDYVFCSTHTHHQITSINQQYLSPEWTDHELLGFSFKYQDTNGRGPGSWKANPYLARNPQFRKELAAFLVANEEQFTLIKSFSTPQQQWDWIKAEVKLFIKSFQLADLNWRKKQLHQLLSKRNKMMRQRKHRGLVFQGLEYVNDQIKHLQHSLAEIEILKAGKFWREHGEKSPGYLKRTAITRENKRSITELRDPETGELLRDQESIATIATNFYSSLFTPDPTDSVALGTLIRSIPGHLKVTSEQQEALMCPIDIEDLLAD
;
A
#
# COMPACT_ATOMS: atom_id res chain seq x y z
N MET A 1 -23.59 0.07 -6.52
CA MET A 1 -23.09 -0.81 -5.44
C MET A 1 -23.37 -0.14 -4.11
N GLY A 2 -23.80 -0.89 -3.11
CA GLY A 2 -24.00 -0.38 -1.75
C GLY A 2 -25.06 -1.19 -1.01
N ASP A 3 -25.50 -0.65 0.12
CA ASP A 3 -26.69 -1.09 0.85
C ASP A 3 -27.94 -0.42 0.23
N PHE A 4 -28.88 -1.24 -0.22
CA PHE A 4 -30.11 -0.82 -0.89
C PHE A 4 -31.30 -0.79 0.08
N ASN A 5 -31.14 -1.26 1.32
CA ASN A 5 -32.18 -1.31 2.37
C ASN A 5 -33.45 -2.11 1.98
N TYR A 6 -33.36 -2.98 0.97
CA TYR A 6 -34.44 -3.89 0.58
C TYR A 6 -33.86 -5.22 0.06
N GLN A 7 -34.67 -6.29 0.10
CA GLN A 7 -34.29 -7.59 -0.46
C GLN A 7 -34.74 -7.73 -1.90
N TYR A 8 -33.84 -7.50 -2.86
CA TYR A 8 -34.13 -7.46 -4.31
C TYR A 8 -34.87 -8.69 -4.85
N LYS A 9 -34.60 -9.88 -4.27
CA LYS A 9 -35.22 -11.14 -4.70
C LYS A 9 -36.59 -11.40 -4.05
N ASP A 10 -36.99 -10.64 -3.04
CA ASP A 10 -38.26 -10.82 -2.31
C ASP A 10 -39.41 -10.05 -2.98
N ARG A 11 -39.60 -10.30 -4.28
CA ARG A 11 -40.69 -9.68 -5.07
C ARG A 11 -42.03 -10.35 -4.79
N ARG A 12 -43.08 -9.54 -4.84
CA ARG A 12 -44.47 -10.03 -4.85
C ARG A 12 -44.79 -10.68 -6.19
N LEU A 13 -45.89 -11.43 -6.24
CA LEU A 13 -46.36 -12.10 -7.46
C LEU A 13 -46.65 -11.14 -8.62
N ASP A 14 -46.96 -9.87 -8.32
CA ASP A 14 -47.19 -8.80 -9.30
C ASP A 14 -45.89 -8.12 -9.76
N GLY A 15 -44.72 -8.63 -9.36
CA GLY A 15 -43.40 -8.10 -9.70
C GLY A 15 -42.95 -6.93 -8.83
N THR A 16 -43.83 -6.37 -8.00
CA THR A 16 -43.51 -5.23 -7.15
C THR A 16 -42.63 -5.62 -5.96
N LEU A 17 -41.79 -4.68 -5.51
CA LEU A 17 -40.89 -4.88 -4.39
C LEU A 17 -41.18 -3.87 -3.27
N VAL A 18 -41.30 -4.35 -2.04
CA VAL A 18 -41.45 -3.47 -0.89
C VAL A 18 -40.12 -2.74 -0.66
N GLY A 19 -40.14 -1.40 -0.73
CA GLY A 19 -38.96 -0.57 -0.52
C GLY A 19 -38.25 -0.12 -1.80
N ALA A 20 -38.76 -0.45 -2.99
CA ALA A 20 -38.23 0.00 -4.26
C ALA A 20 -39.34 0.27 -5.30
N PRO A 21 -39.30 1.39 -6.06
CA PRO A 21 -40.21 1.64 -7.17
C PRO A 21 -40.03 0.62 -8.30
N THR A 22 -41.11 0.27 -9.01
CA THR A 22 -41.08 -0.68 -10.12
C THR A 22 -40.14 -0.22 -11.23
N GLU A 23 -40.18 1.08 -11.57
CA GLU A 23 -39.34 1.66 -12.63
C GLU A 23 -37.84 1.49 -12.35
N TRP A 24 -37.46 1.57 -11.07
CA TRP A 24 -36.09 1.34 -10.64
C TRP A 24 -35.70 -0.13 -10.76
N THR A 25 -36.60 -1.03 -10.37
CA THR A 25 -36.32 -2.46 -10.46
C THR A 25 -36.29 -2.96 -11.90
N ASP A 26 -37.14 -2.41 -12.78
CA ASP A 26 -37.15 -2.72 -14.21
C ASP A 26 -35.85 -2.26 -14.87
N LEU A 27 -35.37 -1.05 -14.52
CA LEU A 27 -34.06 -0.57 -14.97
C LEU A 27 -32.93 -1.54 -14.58
N LEU A 28 -32.95 -2.06 -13.35
CA LEU A 28 -31.96 -3.02 -12.89
C LEU A 28 -32.05 -4.35 -13.64
N ASP A 29 -33.26 -4.87 -13.85
CA ASP A 29 -33.48 -6.13 -14.58
C ASP A 29 -33.08 -6.02 -16.06
N ASP A 30 -33.34 -4.89 -16.71
CA ASP A 30 -33.11 -4.71 -18.14
C ASP A 30 -31.63 -4.47 -18.49
N TYR A 31 -30.92 -3.71 -17.65
CA TYR A 31 -29.60 -3.17 -18.02
C TYR A 31 -28.45 -3.64 -17.12
N TYR A 32 -28.75 -4.28 -15.99
CA TYR A 32 -27.76 -4.63 -14.98
C TYR A 32 -27.82 -6.08 -14.56
N ILE A 33 -26.69 -6.57 -14.05
CA ILE A 33 -26.54 -7.91 -13.50
C ILE A 33 -26.02 -7.76 -12.07
N ASP A 34 -26.67 -8.43 -11.11
CA ASP A 34 -26.13 -8.58 -9.76
C ASP A 34 -24.91 -9.49 -9.83
N VAL A 35 -23.74 -8.90 -9.58
CA VAL A 35 -22.43 -9.52 -9.73
C VAL A 35 -22.27 -10.78 -8.87
N PHE A 36 -23.00 -10.88 -7.76
CA PHE A 36 -22.96 -12.02 -6.86
C PHE A 36 -24.05 -13.07 -7.14
N GLY A 37 -25.05 -12.74 -7.95
CA GLY A 37 -26.11 -13.66 -8.39
C GLY A 37 -26.70 -14.52 -7.29
N ASP A 38 -26.67 -15.84 -7.49
CA ASP A 38 -27.19 -16.84 -6.55
C ASP A 38 -26.18 -17.25 -5.47
N ASP A 39 -24.90 -16.89 -5.62
CA ASP A 39 -23.87 -17.18 -4.62
C ASP A 39 -23.95 -16.24 -3.40
N LYS A 40 -24.71 -15.14 -3.51
CA LYS A 40 -24.85 -14.12 -2.47
C LYS A 40 -25.41 -14.71 -1.17
N GLN A 41 -24.68 -14.50 -0.08
CA GLN A 41 -25.11 -14.87 1.27
C GLN A 41 -25.67 -13.63 2.00
N MET A 42 -26.23 -13.84 3.20
CA MET A 42 -26.71 -12.75 4.06
C MET A 42 -25.64 -11.67 4.24
N THR A 43 -25.96 -10.44 3.85
CA THR A 43 -25.02 -9.32 3.87
C THR A 43 -25.18 -8.45 5.10
N TRP A 44 -26.30 -8.53 5.82
CA TRP A 44 -26.57 -7.79 7.04
C TRP A 44 -27.00 -8.75 8.16
N HIS A 45 -26.56 -8.47 9.39
CA HIS A 45 -26.84 -9.28 10.58
C HIS A 45 -27.10 -8.40 11.81
N SER A 46 -28.25 -8.53 12.45
CA SER A 46 -28.54 -7.89 13.75
C SER A 46 -29.16 -8.87 14.73
N GLY A 47 -28.38 -9.28 15.73
CA GLY A 47 -28.78 -10.27 16.72
C GLY A 47 -29.16 -11.62 16.06
N ARG A 48 -30.46 -11.90 15.97
CA ARG A 48 -31.00 -13.11 15.32
C ARG A 48 -31.58 -12.85 13.92
N ALA A 49 -31.67 -11.59 13.51
CA ALA A 49 -32.14 -11.20 12.19
C ALA A 49 -30.95 -11.14 11.22
N SER A 50 -31.20 -11.50 9.97
CA SER A 50 -30.23 -11.39 8.88
C SER A 50 -30.97 -11.17 7.57
N ALA A 51 -30.39 -10.40 6.66
CA ALA A 51 -30.98 -10.10 5.37
C ALA A 51 -29.90 -9.90 4.29
N ILE A 52 -30.32 -9.93 3.03
CA ILE A 52 -29.49 -9.52 1.90
C ILE A 52 -29.89 -8.10 1.53
N LEU A 53 -29.09 -7.12 1.94
CA LEU A 53 -29.36 -5.69 1.71
C LEU A 53 -28.32 -5.05 0.77
N ASP A 54 -27.15 -5.68 0.62
CA ASP A 54 -26.04 -5.14 -0.15
C ASP A 54 -25.98 -5.75 -1.56
N TYR A 55 -25.91 -4.87 -2.57
CA TYR A 55 -25.90 -5.26 -3.97
C TYR A 55 -24.78 -4.58 -4.75
N VAL A 56 -24.26 -5.33 -5.72
CA VAL A 56 -23.27 -4.86 -6.68
C VAL A 56 -23.84 -5.13 -8.06
N PHE A 57 -24.45 -4.13 -8.65
CA PHE A 57 -24.93 -4.19 -10.02
C PHE A 57 -23.86 -3.69 -10.99
N CYS A 58 -23.65 -4.44 -12.06
CA CYS A 58 -22.77 -4.07 -13.17
C CYS A 58 -23.58 -4.08 -14.47
N SER A 59 -23.25 -3.22 -15.43
CA SER A 59 -23.92 -3.25 -16.73
C SER A 59 -23.66 -4.59 -17.41
N THR A 60 -24.69 -5.11 -18.08
CA THR A 60 -24.63 -6.31 -18.94
C THR A 60 -23.43 -6.27 -19.90
N HIS A 61 -23.11 -5.09 -20.44
CA HIS A 61 -22.01 -4.88 -21.38
C HIS A 61 -20.62 -5.03 -20.76
N THR A 62 -20.44 -4.67 -19.49
CA THR A 62 -19.13 -4.65 -18.80
C THR A 62 -18.95 -5.82 -17.84
N HIS A 63 -19.97 -6.66 -17.65
CA HIS A 63 -19.92 -7.79 -16.74
C HIS A 63 -18.77 -8.75 -17.04
N HIS A 64 -18.44 -8.96 -18.31
CA HIS A 64 -17.31 -9.79 -18.76
C HIS A 64 -15.92 -9.32 -18.26
N GLN A 65 -15.82 -8.08 -17.77
CA GLN A 65 -14.58 -7.52 -17.21
C GLN A 65 -14.41 -7.88 -15.73
N ILE A 66 -15.43 -8.44 -15.08
CA ILE A 66 -15.34 -8.91 -13.69
C ILE A 66 -14.60 -10.23 -13.66
N THR A 67 -13.53 -10.29 -12.87
CA THR A 67 -12.63 -11.47 -12.82
C THR A 67 -12.77 -12.28 -11.54
N SER A 68 -13.28 -11.68 -10.47
CA SER A 68 -13.57 -12.40 -9.23
C SER A 68 -14.54 -11.65 -8.34
N ILE A 69 -15.22 -12.39 -7.48
CA ILE A 69 -16.13 -11.88 -6.44
C ILE A 69 -15.73 -12.48 -5.10
N ASN A 70 -15.99 -11.75 -4.01
CA ASN A 70 -15.71 -12.20 -2.66
C ASN A 70 -16.68 -11.53 -1.67
N GLN A 71 -17.34 -12.33 -0.85
CA GLN A 71 -18.14 -11.86 0.27
C GLN A 71 -17.43 -12.25 1.57
N GLN A 72 -17.10 -11.25 2.38
CA GLN A 72 -16.27 -11.44 3.56
C GLN A 72 -16.96 -10.94 4.82
N TYR A 73 -17.08 -11.82 5.82
CA TYR A 73 -17.42 -11.43 7.17
C TYR A 73 -16.42 -10.42 7.75
N LEU A 74 -16.94 -9.30 8.27
CA LEU A 74 -16.18 -8.32 9.03
C LEU A 74 -16.53 -8.43 10.52
N SER A 75 -15.61 -8.01 11.38
CA SER A 75 -15.88 -7.93 12.82
C SER A 75 -17.10 -7.03 13.10
N PRO A 76 -18.04 -7.48 13.97
CA PRO A 76 -19.19 -6.67 14.40
C PRO A 76 -18.81 -5.37 15.12
N GLU A 77 -17.57 -5.26 15.60
CA GLU A 77 -17.04 -3.99 16.15
C GLU A 77 -16.94 -2.90 15.07
N TRP A 78 -16.91 -3.27 13.79
CA TRP A 78 -16.76 -2.35 12.67
C TRP A 78 -18.05 -2.12 11.90
N THR A 79 -18.84 -3.17 11.71
CA THR A 79 -20.06 -3.13 10.92
C THR A 79 -20.92 -4.37 11.19
N ASP A 80 -22.23 -4.21 11.09
CA ASP A 80 -23.23 -5.28 11.05
C ASP A 80 -23.40 -5.87 9.63
N HIS A 81 -22.67 -5.34 8.65
CA HIS A 81 -22.65 -5.82 7.27
C HIS A 81 -21.42 -6.68 6.94
N GLU A 82 -21.57 -7.60 5.98
CA GLU A 82 -20.48 -8.28 5.32
C GLU A 82 -19.92 -7.44 4.17
N LEU A 83 -18.61 -7.53 3.94
CA LEU A 83 -17.93 -6.82 2.87
C LEU A 83 -18.13 -7.54 1.53
N LEU A 84 -18.76 -6.85 0.58
CA LEU A 84 -18.82 -7.29 -0.82
C LEU A 84 -17.65 -6.68 -1.61
N GLY A 85 -16.77 -7.55 -2.12
CA GLY A 85 -15.65 -7.19 -2.98
C GLY A 85 -15.72 -7.87 -4.33
N PHE A 86 -15.30 -7.18 -5.38
CA PHE A 86 -15.12 -7.76 -6.71
C PHE A 86 -13.87 -7.18 -7.37
N SER A 87 -13.29 -7.95 -8.29
CA SER A 87 -12.17 -7.50 -9.11
C SER A 87 -12.67 -7.18 -10.51
N PHE A 88 -12.28 -6.02 -11.02
CA PHE A 88 -12.66 -5.52 -12.32
C PHE A 88 -11.40 -5.31 -13.15
N LYS A 89 -11.33 -5.95 -14.33
CA LYS A 89 -10.21 -5.82 -15.26
C LYS A 89 -10.36 -4.52 -16.03
N TYR A 90 -9.78 -3.45 -15.49
CA TYR A 90 -9.67 -2.18 -16.18
C TYR A 90 -8.42 -2.18 -17.08
N GLN A 91 -8.54 -1.68 -18.31
CA GLN A 91 -7.38 -1.36 -19.13
C GLN A 91 -6.86 0.00 -18.68
N ASP A 92 -5.83 0.02 -17.85
CA ASP A 92 -5.13 1.26 -17.52
C ASP A 92 -4.32 1.71 -18.74
N THR A 93 -4.88 2.64 -19.51
CA THR A 93 -4.21 3.28 -20.64
C THR A 93 -3.11 4.25 -20.21
N ASN A 94 -3.06 4.63 -18.92
CA ASN A 94 -2.13 5.64 -18.41
C ASN A 94 -0.82 5.04 -17.87
N GLY A 95 -0.69 3.70 -17.84
CA GLY A 95 0.58 2.99 -17.65
C GLY A 95 1.34 3.39 -16.39
N ARG A 96 0.66 3.74 -15.29
CA ARG A 96 1.35 4.24 -14.10
C ARG A 96 2.19 3.12 -13.48
N GLY A 97 3.49 3.39 -13.36
CA GLY A 97 4.41 2.51 -12.63
C GLY A 97 4.04 2.40 -11.14
N PRO A 98 4.63 1.43 -10.41
CA PRO A 98 4.26 1.09 -9.03
C PRO A 98 4.56 2.19 -7.98
N GLY A 99 5.08 3.34 -8.40
CA GLY A 99 5.49 4.45 -7.54
C GLY A 99 6.73 4.17 -6.70
N SER A 100 7.11 5.13 -5.85
CA SER A 100 8.23 4.97 -4.93
C SER A 100 7.89 3.96 -3.82
N TRP A 101 8.73 2.94 -3.68
CA TRP A 101 8.60 1.96 -2.60
C TRP A 101 8.85 2.62 -1.22
N LYS A 102 8.05 2.24 -0.24
CA LYS A 102 8.20 2.64 1.16
C LYS A 102 8.12 1.41 2.06
N ALA A 103 9.09 1.27 2.96
CA ALA A 103 9.06 0.23 3.98
C ALA A 103 7.90 0.44 4.95
N ASN A 104 7.32 -0.65 5.46
CA ASN A 104 6.34 -0.58 6.54
C ASN A 104 7.08 -0.30 7.87
N PRO A 105 6.86 0.86 8.52
CA PRO A 105 7.56 1.20 9.77
C PRO A 105 7.24 0.22 10.92
N TYR A 106 6.11 -0.49 10.89
CA TYR A 106 5.78 -1.49 11.92
C TYR A 106 6.74 -2.68 11.94
N LEU A 107 7.50 -2.93 10.87
CA LEU A 107 8.51 -3.99 10.86
C LEU A 107 9.58 -3.78 11.92
N ALA A 108 9.94 -2.53 12.21
CA ALA A 108 10.91 -2.21 13.26
C ALA A 108 10.46 -2.68 14.66
N ARG A 109 9.15 -2.92 14.86
CA ARG A 109 8.59 -3.45 16.11
C ARG A 109 8.39 -4.97 16.09
N ASN A 110 8.57 -5.62 14.95
CA ASN A 110 8.42 -7.06 14.81
C ASN A 110 9.71 -7.77 15.26
N PRO A 111 9.70 -8.58 16.35
CA PRO A 111 10.89 -9.25 16.85
C PRO A 111 11.50 -10.22 15.85
N GLN A 112 10.66 -10.94 15.09
CA GLN A 112 11.11 -11.90 14.09
C GLN A 112 11.81 -11.18 12.93
N PHE A 113 11.22 -10.08 12.45
CA PHE A 113 11.85 -9.25 11.41
C PHE A 113 13.23 -8.74 11.86
N ARG A 114 13.34 -8.22 13.09
CA ARG A 114 14.60 -7.71 13.63
C ARG A 114 15.67 -8.81 13.70
N LYS A 115 15.28 -10.00 14.15
CA LYS A 115 16.17 -11.17 14.22
C LYS A 115 16.65 -11.59 12.82
N GLU A 116 15.74 -11.71 11.86
CA GLU A 116 16.10 -12.11 10.49
C GLU A 116 16.90 -11.04 9.76
N LEU A 117 16.60 -9.75 9.96
CA LEU A 117 17.40 -8.66 9.40
C LEU A 117 18.82 -8.66 9.96
N ALA A 118 19.00 -8.86 11.27
CA ALA A 118 20.32 -8.98 11.87
C ALA A 118 21.10 -10.17 11.29
N ALA A 119 20.45 -11.33 11.18
CA ALA A 119 21.07 -12.51 10.57
C ALA A 119 21.43 -12.27 9.10
N PHE A 120 20.57 -11.59 8.34
CA PHE A 120 20.85 -11.21 6.96
C PHE A 120 22.07 -10.30 6.86
N LEU A 121 22.18 -9.28 7.72
CA LEU A 121 23.33 -8.36 7.70
C LEU A 121 24.65 -9.08 8.02
N VAL A 122 24.65 -9.94 9.04
CA VAL A 122 25.84 -10.73 9.42
C VAL A 122 26.23 -11.69 8.30
N ALA A 123 25.26 -12.37 7.67
CA ALA A 123 25.53 -13.30 6.59
C ALA A 123 26.12 -12.65 5.32
N ASN A 124 25.95 -11.34 5.15
CA ASN A 124 26.46 -10.58 3.99
C ASN A 124 27.69 -9.72 4.32
N GLU A 125 28.25 -9.82 5.53
CA GLU A 125 29.36 -8.98 5.99
C GLU A 125 30.62 -9.12 5.13
N GLU A 126 30.97 -10.34 4.72
CA GLU A 126 32.12 -10.59 3.84
C GLU A 126 31.93 -9.93 2.46
N GLN A 127 30.73 -10.02 1.89
CA GLN A 127 30.39 -9.37 0.63
C GLN A 127 30.44 -7.85 0.75
N PHE A 128 29.95 -7.28 1.86
CA PHE A 128 30.05 -5.85 2.13
C PHE A 128 31.50 -5.40 2.29
N THR A 129 32.35 -6.21 2.92
CA THR A 129 33.78 -5.93 3.08
C THR A 129 34.50 -5.94 1.73
N LEU A 130 34.16 -6.89 0.85
CA LEU A 130 34.71 -6.93 -0.50
C LEU A 130 34.33 -5.67 -1.29
N ILE A 131 33.07 -5.22 -1.22
CA ILE A 131 32.60 -4.00 -1.90
C ILE A 131 33.36 -2.76 -1.44
N LYS A 132 33.75 -2.68 -0.15
CA LYS A 132 34.56 -1.56 0.37
C LYS A 132 35.88 -1.36 -0.38
N SER A 133 36.47 -2.44 -0.92
CA SER A 133 37.79 -2.38 -1.55
C SER A 133 37.81 -1.66 -2.91
N PHE A 134 36.65 -1.53 -3.59
CA PHE A 134 36.60 -1.00 -4.96
C PHE A 134 35.48 0.04 -5.19
N SER A 135 34.81 0.50 -4.14
CA SER A 135 33.68 1.43 -4.26
C SER A 135 33.78 2.60 -3.28
N THR A 136 33.24 3.74 -3.69
CA THR A 136 33.14 4.93 -2.83
C THR A 136 32.19 4.67 -1.65
N PRO A 137 32.33 5.37 -0.51
CA PRO A 137 31.40 5.24 0.63
C PRO A 137 29.93 5.41 0.23
N GLN A 138 29.64 6.33 -0.71
CA GLN A 138 28.30 6.56 -1.23
C GLN A 138 27.75 5.31 -1.95
N GLN A 139 28.55 4.73 -2.85
CA GLN A 139 28.19 3.50 -3.56
C GLN A 139 27.97 2.36 -2.56
N GLN A 140 28.87 2.17 -1.59
CA GLN A 140 28.72 1.13 -0.56
C GLN A 140 27.37 1.22 0.14
N TRP A 141 26.98 2.43 0.56
CA TRP A 141 25.69 2.67 1.19
C TRP A 141 24.51 2.40 0.25
N ASP A 142 24.61 2.80 -1.01
CA ASP A 142 23.55 2.56 -2.00
C ASP A 142 23.34 1.07 -2.27
N TRP A 143 24.42 0.29 -2.32
CA TRP A 143 24.37 -1.17 -2.42
C TRP A 143 23.72 -1.82 -1.19
N ILE A 144 24.17 -1.47 0.01
CA ILE A 144 23.60 -2.02 1.26
C ILE A 144 22.10 -1.67 1.35
N LYS A 145 21.72 -0.43 1.04
CA LYS A 145 20.30 0.00 1.02
C LYS A 145 19.49 -0.80 -0.01
N ALA A 146 20.06 -1.12 -1.17
CA ALA A 146 19.39 -1.92 -2.19
C ALA A 146 19.14 -3.36 -1.72
N GLU A 147 20.14 -4.01 -1.14
CA GLU A 147 20.04 -5.36 -0.60
C GLU A 147 19.05 -5.46 0.57
N VAL A 148 19.15 -4.54 1.53
CA VAL A 148 18.21 -4.46 2.65
C VAL A 148 16.77 -4.22 2.15
N LYS A 149 16.59 -3.38 1.11
CA LYS A 149 15.28 -3.16 0.48
C LYS A 149 14.71 -4.44 -0.13
N LEU A 150 15.52 -5.26 -0.79
CA LEU A 150 15.09 -6.55 -1.36
C LEU A 150 14.70 -7.53 -0.25
N PHE A 151 15.51 -7.63 0.80
CA PHE A 151 15.20 -8.43 1.99
C PHE A 151 13.85 -8.03 2.60
N ILE A 152 13.64 -6.72 2.85
CA ILE A 152 12.39 -6.21 3.42
C ILE A 152 11.20 -6.57 2.53
N LYS A 153 11.32 -6.38 1.21
CA LYS A 153 10.26 -6.73 0.26
C LYS A 153 9.90 -8.21 0.34
N SER A 154 10.90 -9.09 0.37
CA SER A 154 10.70 -10.54 0.46
C SER A 154 9.97 -10.92 1.76
N PHE A 155 10.47 -10.43 2.90
CA PHE A 155 9.85 -10.67 4.21
C PHE A 155 8.40 -10.20 4.25
N GLN A 156 8.13 -8.98 3.79
CA GLN A 156 6.78 -8.41 3.78
C GLN A 156 5.84 -9.17 2.85
N LEU A 157 6.32 -9.61 1.69
CA LEU A 157 5.50 -10.37 0.75
C LEU A 157 5.11 -11.72 1.34
N ALA A 158 6.05 -12.41 1.99
CA ALA A 158 5.80 -13.65 2.69
C ALA A 158 4.78 -13.47 3.84
N ASP A 159 4.97 -12.47 4.69
CA ASP A 159 4.03 -12.14 5.79
C ASP A 159 2.63 -11.79 5.25
N LEU A 160 2.54 -10.96 4.21
CA LEU A 160 1.26 -10.60 3.59
C LEU A 160 0.54 -11.82 3.02
N ASN A 161 1.26 -12.69 2.31
CA ASN A 161 0.71 -13.92 1.73
C ASN A 161 0.23 -14.87 2.84
N TRP A 162 1.01 -15.01 3.92
CA TRP A 162 0.60 -15.79 5.09
C TRP A 162 -0.68 -15.23 5.71
N ARG A 163 -0.75 -13.91 5.98
CA ARG A 163 -1.94 -13.26 6.56
C ARG A 163 -3.18 -13.44 5.70
N LYS A 164 -3.07 -13.26 4.37
CA LYS A 164 -4.17 -13.48 3.43
C LYS A 164 -4.65 -14.93 3.47
N LYS A 165 -3.72 -15.88 3.45
CA LYS A 165 -4.03 -17.32 3.54
C LYS A 165 -4.70 -17.68 4.86
N GLN A 166 -4.17 -17.18 5.98
CA GLN A 166 -4.75 -17.41 7.31
C GLN A 166 -6.15 -16.82 7.43
N LEU A 167 -6.36 -15.60 6.96
CA LEU A 167 -7.67 -14.96 6.96
C LEU A 167 -8.68 -15.77 6.14
N HIS A 168 -8.29 -16.23 4.95
CA HIS A 168 -9.13 -17.09 4.11
C HIS A 168 -9.47 -18.43 4.81
N GLN A 169 -8.50 -19.08 5.43
CA GLN A 169 -8.71 -20.32 6.18
C GLN A 169 -9.66 -20.13 7.37
N LEU A 170 -9.49 -19.06 8.14
CA LEU A 170 -10.35 -18.74 9.29
C LEU A 170 -11.78 -18.41 8.84
N LEU A 171 -11.96 -17.64 7.76
CA LEU A 171 -13.27 -17.35 7.19
C LEU A 171 -13.96 -18.63 6.68
N SER A 172 -13.23 -19.50 5.99
CA SER A 172 -13.75 -20.80 5.55
C SER A 172 -14.16 -21.68 6.73
N LYS A 173 -13.33 -21.73 7.79
CA LYS A 173 -13.63 -22.43 9.05
C LYS A 173 -14.89 -21.87 9.71
N ARG A 174 -15.00 -20.54 9.82
CA ARG A 174 -16.20 -19.85 10.34
C ARG A 174 -17.44 -20.24 9.56
N ASN A 175 -17.40 -20.17 8.23
CA ASN A 175 -18.54 -20.49 7.37
C ASN A 175 -18.96 -21.96 7.51
N LYS A 176 -18.00 -22.88 7.65
CA LYS A 176 -18.28 -24.29 7.94
C LYS A 176 -18.98 -24.47 9.29
N MET A 177 -18.53 -23.77 10.33
CA MET A 177 -19.15 -23.81 11.66
C MET A 177 -20.59 -23.26 11.65
N MET A 178 -20.83 -22.16 10.93
CA MET A 178 -22.17 -21.57 10.78
C MET A 178 -23.17 -22.50 10.06
N ARG A 179 -22.69 -23.34 9.13
CA ARG A 179 -23.52 -24.34 8.43
C ARG A 179 -23.87 -25.54 9.32
N GLN A 180 -23.04 -25.85 10.31
CA GLN A 180 -23.24 -26.98 11.24
C GLN A 180 -24.25 -26.61 12.35
N ARG A 181 -25.52 -26.43 11.98
CA ARG A 181 -26.63 -26.03 12.88
C ARG A 181 -26.91 -26.97 14.07
N LYS A 182 -26.34 -28.18 14.11
CA LYS A 182 -26.78 -29.28 15.00
C LYS A 182 -26.22 -29.28 16.43
N HIS A 183 -25.17 -28.53 16.75
CA HIS A 183 -24.56 -28.52 18.10
C HIS A 183 -24.24 -27.10 18.59
N ARG A 184 -25.29 -26.34 18.96
CA ARG A 184 -25.16 -24.91 19.27
C ARG A 184 -24.13 -24.60 20.39
N GLY A 185 -24.15 -25.28 21.52
CA GLY A 185 -23.34 -24.92 22.70
C GLY A 185 -21.82 -24.84 22.49
N LEU A 186 -21.19 -25.93 22.01
CA LEU A 186 -19.73 -25.98 21.80
C LEU A 186 -19.29 -25.25 20.52
N VAL A 187 -20.16 -25.17 19.51
CA VAL A 187 -19.89 -24.44 18.28
C VAL A 187 -19.78 -22.93 18.54
N PHE A 188 -20.56 -22.37 19.48
CA PHE A 188 -20.50 -20.94 19.81
C PHE A 188 -19.17 -20.51 20.45
N GLN A 189 -18.62 -21.26 21.41
CA GLN A 189 -17.31 -20.93 22.01
C GLN A 189 -16.17 -21.01 20.99
N GLY A 190 -16.17 -22.05 20.14
CA GLY A 190 -15.18 -22.16 19.06
C GLY A 190 -15.34 -21.07 18.00
N LEU A 191 -16.57 -20.60 17.76
CA LEU A 191 -16.87 -19.55 16.78
C LEU A 191 -16.38 -18.19 17.26
N GLU A 192 -16.56 -17.87 18.54
CA GLU A 192 -16.03 -16.64 19.16
C GLU A 192 -14.50 -16.58 19.00
N TYR A 193 -13.80 -17.68 19.32
CA TYR A 193 -12.35 -17.74 19.15
C TYR A 193 -11.89 -17.57 17.69
N VAL A 194 -12.62 -18.12 16.73
CA VAL A 194 -12.33 -17.92 15.30
C VAL A 194 -12.61 -16.47 14.88
N ASN A 195 -13.72 -15.89 15.35
CA ASN A 195 -14.09 -14.51 15.08
C ASN A 195 -13.05 -13.52 15.64
N ASP A 196 -12.53 -13.76 16.83
CA ASP A 196 -11.47 -12.93 17.43
C ASP A 196 -10.16 -13.01 16.64
N GLN A 197 -9.77 -14.19 16.16
CA GLN A 197 -8.60 -14.31 15.28
C GLN A 197 -8.80 -13.57 13.95
N ILE A 198 -9.99 -13.67 13.36
CA ILE A 198 -10.36 -12.91 12.15
C ILE A 198 -10.24 -11.41 12.43
N LYS A 199 -10.80 -10.95 13.55
CA LYS A 199 -10.76 -9.56 13.99
C LYS A 199 -9.32 -9.04 14.10
N HIS A 200 -8.45 -9.76 14.80
CA HIS A 200 -7.04 -9.35 14.96
C HIS A 200 -6.30 -9.24 13.62
N LEU A 201 -6.51 -10.20 12.72
CA LEU A 201 -5.91 -10.15 11.37
C LEU A 201 -6.47 -9.00 10.53
N GLN A 202 -7.79 -8.81 10.54
CA GLN A 202 -8.44 -7.70 9.85
C GLN A 202 -7.91 -6.35 10.36
N HIS A 203 -7.82 -6.18 11.67
CA HIS A 203 -7.32 -4.95 12.27
C HIS A 203 -5.87 -4.68 11.87
N SER A 204 -5.00 -5.69 11.92
CA SER A 204 -3.61 -5.53 11.51
C SER A 204 -3.45 -5.18 10.03
N LEU A 205 -4.27 -5.77 9.14
CA LEU A 205 -4.28 -5.42 7.72
C LEU A 205 -4.80 -3.99 7.50
N ALA A 206 -5.86 -3.59 8.20
CA ALA A 206 -6.43 -2.26 8.11
C ALA A 206 -5.43 -1.18 8.55
N GLU A 207 -4.66 -1.39 9.61
CA GLU A 207 -3.62 -0.44 10.05
C GLU A 207 -2.52 -0.25 8.99
N ILE A 208 -2.17 -1.30 8.23
CA ILE A 208 -1.24 -1.16 7.09
C ILE A 208 -1.85 -0.31 5.97
N GLU A 209 -3.13 -0.51 5.63
CA GLU A 209 -3.81 0.30 4.62
C GLU A 209 -3.99 1.77 5.06
N ILE A 210 -4.23 2.00 6.36
CA ILE A 210 -4.27 3.34 6.97
C ILE A 210 -2.90 4.03 6.82
N LEU A 211 -1.80 3.32 7.11
CA LEU A 211 -0.46 3.86 6.89
C LEU A 211 -0.22 4.23 5.43
N LYS A 212 -0.64 3.38 4.48
CA LYS A 212 -0.53 3.67 3.05
C LYS A 212 -1.34 4.91 2.64
N ALA A 213 -2.51 5.12 3.25
CA ALA A 213 -3.30 6.33 3.07
C ALA A 213 -2.63 7.60 3.65
N GLY A 214 -1.55 7.46 4.42
CA GLY A 214 -0.78 8.57 4.98
C GLY A 214 -1.47 9.28 6.13
N LYS A 215 -2.42 8.63 6.80
CA LYS A 215 -3.15 9.16 7.96
C LYS A 215 -2.47 8.72 9.25
N PHE A 216 -1.31 9.30 9.54
CA PHE A 216 -0.59 9.06 10.79
C PHE A 216 -1.24 9.81 11.98
N TRP A 217 -1.77 11.01 11.71
CA TRP A 217 -2.47 11.84 12.68
C TRP A 217 -3.97 11.68 12.50
N ARG A 218 -4.58 10.79 13.30
CA ARG A 218 -6.03 10.77 13.47
C ARG A 218 -6.38 11.92 14.42
N GLU A 219 -6.62 13.11 13.88
CA GLU A 219 -6.99 14.26 14.72
C GLU A 219 -8.25 13.96 15.58
N HIS A 220 -9.13 13.06 15.12
CA HIS A 220 -10.39 12.73 15.81
C HIS A 220 -10.77 11.23 15.79
N GLY A 221 -9.80 10.32 15.72
CA GLY A 221 -10.10 8.87 15.76
C GLY A 221 -10.83 8.32 14.52
N GLU A 222 -10.73 9.02 13.38
CA GLU A 222 -11.41 8.66 12.13
C GLU A 222 -11.06 7.25 11.67
N LYS A 223 -12.06 6.37 11.61
CA LYS A 223 -11.95 4.98 11.12
C LYS A 223 -12.77 4.71 9.86
N SER A 224 -13.42 5.73 9.29
CA SER A 224 -14.30 5.56 8.13
C SER A 224 -13.50 5.10 6.89
N PRO A 225 -13.76 3.89 6.35
CA PRO A 225 -13.06 3.37 5.17
C PRO A 225 -13.24 4.26 3.94
N GLY A 226 -14.45 4.82 3.76
CA GLY A 226 -14.75 5.73 2.64
C GLY A 226 -13.94 7.02 2.69
N TYR A 227 -13.74 7.57 3.88
CA TYR A 227 -12.88 8.74 4.07
C TYR A 227 -11.41 8.44 3.78
N LEU A 228 -10.90 7.29 4.26
CA LEU A 228 -9.53 6.85 3.97
C LEU A 228 -9.30 6.67 2.47
N LYS A 229 -10.24 6.03 1.77
CA LYS A 229 -10.20 5.87 0.30
C LYS A 229 -10.17 7.23 -0.41
N ARG A 230 -11.10 8.14 -0.09
CA ARG A 230 -11.13 9.49 -0.70
C ARG A 230 -9.84 10.26 -0.45
N THR A 231 -9.26 10.14 0.74
CA THR A 231 -7.99 10.79 1.06
C THR A 231 -6.84 10.19 0.23
N ALA A 232 -6.77 8.87 0.12
CA ALA A 232 -5.77 8.20 -0.70
C ALA A 232 -5.84 8.67 -2.16
N ILE A 233 -7.04 8.71 -2.76
CA ILE A 233 -7.28 9.21 -4.12
C ILE A 233 -6.87 10.68 -4.25
N THR A 234 -7.29 11.53 -3.32
CA THR A 234 -6.94 12.97 -3.32
C THR A 234 -5.42 13.16 -3.28
N ARG A 235 -4.74 12.36 -2.46
CA ARG A 235 -3.28 12.41 -2.33
C ARG A 235 -2.58 11.89 -3.57
N GLU A 236 -3.10 10.83 -4.18
CA GLU A 236 -2.60 10.33 -5.46
C GLU A 236 -2.69 11.41 -6.54
N ASN A 237 -3.86 12.03 -6.68
CA ASN A 237 -4.08 13.11 -7.64
C ASN A 237 -3.13 14.30 -7.39
N LYS A 238 -2.94 14.71 -6.13
CA LYS A 238 -2.00 15.81 -5.77
C LYS A 238 -0.53 15.48 -6.03
N ARG A 239 -0.16 14.20 -6.09
CA ARG A 239 1.22 13.74 -6.30
C ARG A 239 1.48 13.34 -7.75
N SER A 240 0.46 13.38 -8.59
CA SER A 240 0.57 13.10 -10.00
C SER A 240 0.88 14.40 -10.74
N ILE A 241 1.97 14.40 -11.51
CA ILE A 241 2.18 15.40 -12.55
C ILE A 241 1.38 14.91 -13.76
N THR A 242 0.34 15.64 -14.14
CA THR A 242 -0.56 15.27 -15.24
C THR A 242 -0.18 15.90 -16.57
N GLU A 243 0.60 16.97 -16.52
CA GLU A 243 1.12 17.67 -17.66
C GLU A 243 2.42 18.37 -17.27
N LEU A 244 3.36 18.46 -18.22
CA LEU A 244 4.61 19.16 -18.02
C LEU A 244 5.01 19.83 -19.34
N ARG A 245 5.55 21.05 -19.25
CA ARG A 245 6.02 21.79 -20.42
C ARG A 245 7.47 21.44 -20.67
N ASP A 246 7.80 21.05 -21.89
CA ASP A 246 9.16 20.80 -22.32
C ASP A 246 9.95 22.13 -22.30
N PRO A 247 11.07 22.22 -21.57
CA PRO A 247 11.88 23.44 -21.51
C PRO A 247 12.58 23.77 -22.83
N GLU A 248 12.82 22.81 -23.72
CA GLU A 248 13.53 23.04 -24.99
C GLU A 248 12.57 23.45 -26.11
N THR A 249 11.47 22.71 -26.27
CA THR A 249 10.50 22.94 -27.36
C THR A 249 9.36 23.87 -26.95
N GLY A 250 9.12 24.04 -25.65
CA GLY A 250 8.00 24.81 -25.12
C GLY A 250 6.64 24.10 -25.24
N GLU A 251 6.58 22.86 -25.73
CA GLU A 251 5.34 22.10 -25.90
C GLU A 251 4.78 21.60 -24.56
N LEU A 252 3.45 21.55 -24.42
CA LEU A 252 2.79 21.01 -23.23
C LEU A 252 2.47 19.53 -23.45
N LEU A 253 3.20 18.64 -22.78
CA LEU A 253 3.05 17.19 -22.88
C LEU A 253 2.20 16.64 -21.74
N ARG A 254 1.42 15.59 -22.03
CA ARG A 254 0.44 14.97 -21.11
C ARG A 254 0.63 13.46 -20.95
N ASP A 255 1.41 12.84 -21.83
CA ASP A 255 1.75 11.43 -21.74
C ASP A 255 2.84 11.19 -20.68
N GLN A 256 2.74 10.07 -19.97
CA GLN A 256 3.64 9.79 -18.84
C GLN A 256 5.09 9.54 -19.27
N GLU A 257 5.30 8.98 -20.46
CA GLU A 257 6.64 8.69 -20.96
C GLU A 257 7.42 9.97 -21.22
N SER A 258 6.81 10.96 -21.87
CA SER A 258 7.44 12.25 -22.13
C SER A 258 7.60 13.07 -20.85
N ILE A 259 6.59 13.07 -19.96
CA ILE A 259 6.72 13.72 -18.64
C ILE A 259 7.91 13.14 -17.85
N ALA A 260 8.07 11.81 -17.86
CA ALA A 260 9.20 11.15 -17.20
C ALA A 260 10.53 11.54 -17.84
N THR A 261 10.62 11.53 -19.18
CA THR A 261 11.82 11.94 -19.91
C THR A 261 12.24 13.37 -19.58
N ILE A 262 11.31 14.33 -19.61
CA ILE A 262 11.62 15.73 -19.27
C ILE A 262 12.12 15.84 -17.83
N ALA A 263 11.43 15.21 -16.88
CA ALA A 263 11.83 15.24 -15.47
C ALA A 263 13.23 14.62 -15.27
N THR A 264 13.51 13.49 -15.92
CA THR A 264 14.83 12.85 -15.89
C THR A 264 15.90 13.77 -16.45
N ASN A 265 15.71 14.34 -17.65
CA ASN A 265 16.70 15.22 -18.27
C ASN A 265 16.97 16.46 -17.41
N PHE A 266 15.91 17.09 -16.91
CA PHE A 266 16.01 18.28 -16.05
C PHE A 266 16.81 17.98 -14.78
N TYR A 267 16.45 16.94 -14.03
CA TYR A 267 17.14 16.61 -12.78
C TYR A 267 18.54 16.04 -13.02
N SER A 268 18.75 15.28 -14.10
CA SER A 268 20.08 14.84 -14.51
C SER A 268 20.99 16.03 -14.78
N SER A 269 20.51 17.06 -15.49
CA SER A 269 21.26 18.29 -15.69
C SER A 269 21.51 19.03 -14.37
N LEU A 270 20.48 19.21 -13.53
CA LEU A 270 20.58 19.93 -12.26
C LEU A 270 21.58 19.29 -11.27
N PHE A 271 21.66 17.96 -11.26
CA PHE A 271 22.55 17.21 -10.38
C PHE A 271 23.87 16.81 -11.06
N THR A 272 24.09 17.20 -12.32
CA THR A 272 25.40 17.07 -12.95
C THR A 272 26.27 18.22 -12.43
N PRO A 273 27.42 17.94 -11.78
CA PRO A 273 28.29 19.00 -11.30
C PRO A 273 28.80 19.85 -12.46
N ASP A 274 28.66 21.17 -12.33
CA ASP A 274 29.37 22.07 -13.22
C ASP A 274 30.89 21.95 -13.00
N PRO A 275 31.70 22.03 -14.06
CA PRO A 275 33.14 22.05 -13.91
C PRO A 275 33.58 23.23 -13.04
N THR A 276 34.36 22.95 -12.00
CA THR A 276 34.93 23.98 -11.14
C THR A 276 35.82 24.91 -11.97
N ASP A 277 35.54 26.22 -11.95
CA ASP A 277 36.42 27.20 -12.55
C ASP A 277 37.77 27.21 -11.82
N SER A 278 38.78 26.63 -12.47
CA SER A 278 40.13 26.49 -11.95
C SER A 278 40.83 27.84 -11.71
N VAL A 279 40.46 28.87 -12.47
CA VAL A 279 40.98 30.23 -12.34
C VAL A 279 40.38 30.90 -11.11
N ALA A 280 39.06 30.81 -10.94
CA ALA A 280 38.38 31.30 -9.74
C ALA A 280 38.87 30.58 -8.47
N LEU A 281 38.99 29.25 -8.52
CA LEU A 281 39.50 28.44 -7.42
C LEU A 281 40.94 28.84 -7.05
N GLY A 282 41.82 28.99 -8.05
CA GLY A 282 43.19 29.42 -7.83
C GLY A 282 43.29 30.83 -7.24
N THR A 283 42.40 31.74 -7.67
CA THR A 283 42.32 33.11 -7.14
C THR A 283 41.88 33.11 -5.67
N LEU A 284 40.84 32.34 -5.33
CA LEU A 284 40.37 32.15 -3.95
C LEU A 284 41.48 31.59 -3.06
N ILE A 285 42.15 30.50 -3.46
CA ILE A 285 43.23 29.88 -2.68
C ILE A 285 44.41 30.83 -2.46
N ARG A 286 44.78 31.63 -3.48
CA ARG A 286 45.86 32.62 -3.36
C ARG A 286 45.49 33.78 -2.45
N SER A 287 44.21 34.15 -2.36
CA SER A 287 43.73 35.23 -1.50
C SER A 287 43.71 34.88 -0.01
N ILE A 288 43.81 33.59 0.35
CA ILE A 288 43.85 33.15 1.74
C ILE A 288 45.18 33.60 2.39
N PRO A 289 45.12 34.41 3.47
CA PRO A 289 46.31 34.79 4.24
C PRO A 289 47.07 33.58 4.77
N GLY A 290 48.40 33.62 4.76
CA GLY A 290 49.24 32.47 5.15
C GLY A 290 48.95 31.89 6.53
N HIS A 291 48.53 32.72 7.50
CA HIS A 291 48.20 32.28 8.87
C HIS A 291 46.86 31.54 8.98
N LEU A 292 46.02 31.57 7.94
CA LEU A 292 44.77 30.81 7.84
C LEU A 292 44.91 29.57 6.95
N LYS A 293 46.10 29.35 6.36
CA LYS A 293 46.38 28.13 5.62
C LYS A 293 46.73 27.03 6.61
N VAL A 294 46.10 25.88 6.44
CA VAL A 294 46.49 24.65 7.14
C VAL A 294 47.96 24.34 6.83
N THR A 295 48.72 23.98 7.84
CA THR A 295 50.11 23.54 7.64
C THR A 295 50.13 22.19 6.91
N SER A 296 51.25 21.83 6.29
CA SER A 296 51.39 20.52 5.63
C SER A 296 51.10 19.36 6.57
N GLU A 297 51.48 19.50 7.84
CA GLU A 297 51.27 18.50 8.90
C GLU A 297 49.79 18.37 9.28
N GLN A 298 49.07 19.49 9.38
CA GLN A 298 47.62 19.48 9.59
C GLN A 298 46.87 18.94 8.36
N GLN A 299 47.36 19.24 7.16
CA GLN A 299 46.81 18.71 5.92
C GLN A 299 46.97 17.19 5.84
N GLU A 300 48.15 16.64 6.19
CA GLU A 300 48.34 15.19 6.28
C GLU A 300 47.42 14.56 7.33
N ALA A 301 47.29 15.17 8.51
CA ALA A 301 46.40 14.69 9.55
C ALA A 301 44.91 14.66 9.11
N LEU A 302 44.44 15.69 8.41
CA LEU A 302 43.05 15.78 7.90
C LEU A 302 42.76 14.79 6.76
N MET A 303 43.79 14.24 6.12
CA MET A 303 43.65 13.27 5.04
C MET A 303 43.73 11.82 5.54
N CYS A 304 44.03 11.61 6.82
CA CYS A 304 43.96 10.28 7.43
C CYS A 304 42.51 9.76 7.47
N PRO A 305 42.29 8.44 7.39
CA PRO A 305 40.97 7.85 7.55
C PRO A 305 40.40 8.18 8.94
N ILE A 306 39.13 8.58 8.99
CA ILE A 306 38.38 8.76 10.26
C ILE A 306 38.31 7.41 10.98
N ASP A 307 38.67 7.39 12.25
CA ASP A 307 38.56 6.19 13.08
C ASP A 307 37.30 6.18 13.96
N ILE A 308 37.12 5.09 14.72
CA ILE A 308 35.96 4.93 15.61
C ILE A 308 36.04 5.90 16.80
N GLU A 309 37.24 6.29 17.21
CA GLU A 309 37.46 7.19 18.35
C GLU A 309 37.10 8.63 17.96
N ASP A 310 37.39 9.04 16.73
CA ASP A 310 36.96 10.31 16.11
C ASP A 310 35.43 10.44 16.00
N LEU A 311 34.72 9.32 15.76
CA LEU A 311 33.25 9.30 15.67
C LEU A 311 32.55 9.29 17.03
N LEU A 312 33.29 8.98 18.09
CA LEU A 312 32.79 8.92 19.47
C LEU A 312 33.23 10.12 20.32
N ALA A 313 34.14 10.94 19.80
CA ALA A 313 34.48 12.24 20.37
C ALA A 313 33.44 13.28 19.91
N ASP A 314 32.84 13.97 20.89
CA ASP A 314 31.73 14.93 20.72
C ASP A 314 31.98 16.06 19.70
#